data_AF-A0A9R1FQ89-F1
#
_entry.id   AF-A0A9R1FQ89-F1
#
_cell.length_a   1.000
_cell.length_b   1.000
_cell.length_c   1.000
_cell.angle_alpha   90.00
_cell.angle_beta   90.00
_cell.angle_gamma   90.00
#
_symmetry.space_group_name_H-M   'P 1'
#
loop_
_entity.id
_entity.type
_entity.pdbx_description
1 polymer ?
#
loop_
_entity_poly.entity_id
_entity_poly.type
_entity_poly.pdbx_seq_one_letter_code
_entity_poly.pdbx_strand_id
1 'polypeptide(L)'
;MKPLMEAAIVDVCSNTSTLLCGKMVIADLGCSSGPNAVALVSIALEATRNHFLQLRQTPPEVSLLLNDLPYNDFNVVVKSQVALRQINEPVVAAGAVPGSFYERLFPSGSVHLFSSSNSLHWLSKV
;
A
#
# COMPACT_ATOMS: atom_id res chain seq x y z
N MET A 1 -3.84 -12.58 -7.18
CA MET A 1 -3.80 -11.22 -6.59
C MET A 1 -3.14 -10.19 -7.51
N LYS A 2 -1.93 -10.45 -8.04
CA LYS A 2 -1.18 -9.51 -8.90
C LYS A 2 -1.99 -8.79 -10.01
N PRO A 3 -2.69 -9.49 -10.93
CA PRO A 3 -3.40 -8.81 -12.03
C PRO A 3 -4.57 -7.92 -11.56
N LEU A 4 -5.21 -8.27 -10.44
CA LEU A 4 -6.27 -7.44 -9.86
C LEU A 4 -5.70 -6.16 -9.25
N MET A 5 -4.55 -6.26 -8.58
CA MET A 5 -3.86 -5.10 -8.02
C MET A 5 -3.38 -4.15 -9.10
N GLU A 6 -2.78 -4.68 -10.17
CA GLU A 6 -2.34 -3.90 -11.33
C GLU A 6 -3.50 -3.15 -11.98
N ALA A 7 -4.63 -3.84 -12.22
CA ALA A 7 -5.83 -3.21 -12.78
C ALA A 7 -6.39 -2.10 -11.88
N ALA A 8 -6.47 -2.34 -10.56
CA ALA A 8 -6.95 -1.36 -9.60
C ALA A 8 -6.07 -0.11 -9.56
N ILE A 9 -4.75 -0.27 -9.68
CA ILE A 9 -3.81 0.85 -9.70
C ILE A 9 -3.93 1.66 -10.97
N VAL A 10 -4.03 1.01 -12.12
CA VAL A 10 -4.26 1.69 -13.40
C VAL A 10 -5.54 2.52 -13.34
N ASP A 11 -6.61 1.99 -12.74
CA ASP A 11 -7.87 2.71 -12.57
C ASP A 11 -7.72 3.93 -11.64
N VAL A 12 -7.08 3.77 -10.47
CA VAL A 12 -6.79 4.87 -9.54
C VAL A 12 -5.92 5.94 -10.20
N CYS A 13 -4.91 5.54 -10.98
CA CYS A 13 -3.98 6.45 -11.64
C CYS A 13 -4.60 7.19 -12.83
N SER A 14 -5.53 6.56 -13.55
CA SER A 14 -6.23 7.16 -14.68
C SER A 14 -7.21 8.26 -14.24
N ASN A 15 -7.68 8.19 -12.99
CA ASN A 15 -8.62 9.17 -12.45
C ASN A 15 -7.88 10.42 -11.95
N THR A 16 -7.63 11.37 -12.85
CA THR A 16 -6.88 12.62 -12.59
C THR A 16 -7.40 13.45 -11.41
N SER A 17 -8.66 13.26 -10.99
CA SER A 17 -9.24 13.93 -9.82
C SER A 17 -8.67 13.41 -8.47
N THR A 18 -8.17 12.17 -8.43
CA THR A 18 -7.66 11.54 -7.21
C THR A 18 -6.17 11.82 -7.00
N LEU A 19 -5.40 12.01 -8.07
CA LEU A 19 -3.95 12.27 -8.04
C LEU A 19 -3.56 13.75 -8.21
N LEU A 20 -4.50 14.69 -7.96
CA LEU A 20 -4.32 16.14 -8.16
C LEU A 20 -3.07 16.76 -7.51
N CYS A 21 -2.38 16.05 -6.61
CA CYS A 21 -1.18 16.52 -5.91
C CYS A 21 0.10 15.71 -6.23
N GLY A 22 0.07 14.81 -7.23
CA GLY A 22 1.24 13.98 -7.57
C GLY A 22 1.64 13.01 -6.45
N LYS A 23 0.69 12.62 -5.60
CA LYS A 23 0.88 11.73 -4.45
C LYS A 23 -0.16 10.62 -4.48
N MET A 24 0.25 9.42 -4.09
CA MET A 24 -0.62 8.26 -3.96
C MET A 24 -0.37 7.60 -2.62
N VAL A 25 -1.44 7.29 -1.89
CA VAL A 25 -1.37 6.61 -0.58
C VAL A 25 -2.07 5.27 -0.71
N ILE A 26 -1.32 4.20 -0.44
CA ILE A 26 -1.80 2.82 -0.48
C ILE A 26 -1.69 2.23 0.92
N ALA A 27 -2.75 1.57 1.38
CA ALA A 27 -2.78 0.90 2.66
C ALA A 27 -3.04 -0.61 2.50
N ASP A 28 -2.24 -1.45 3.16
CA ASP A 28 -2.47 -2.89 3.27
C ASP A 28 -3.01 -3.23 4.66
N LEU A 29 -4.22 -3.78 4.71
CA LEU A 29 -4.97 -4.08 5.93
C LEU A 29 -4.80 -5.56 6.31
N GLY A 30 -4.10 -5.79 7.42
CA GLY A 30 -3.68 -7.10 7.88
C GLY A 30 -2.46 -7.61 7.10
N CYS A 31 -1.36 -6.86 7.14
CA CYS A 31 -0.14 -7.15 6.40
C CYS A 31 0.67 -8.34 6.96
N SER A 32 0.46 -8.72 8.21
CA SER A 32 1.29 -9.66 8.97
C SER A 32 2.75 -9.19 9.06
N SER A 33 3.69 -10.11 9.30
CA SER A 33 5.14 -9.84 9.43
C SER A 33 5.98 -10.50 8.33
N GLY A 34 5.33 -11.16 7.37
CA GLY A 34 6.00 -11.95 6.33
C GLY A 34 6.41 -11.15 5.09
N PRO A 35 7.21 -11.75 4.19
CA PRO A 35 7.59 -11.14 2.91
C PRO A 35 6.39 -10.81 2.01
N ASN A 36 5.23 -11.43 2.26
CA ASN A 36 4.00 -11.20 1.50
C ASN A 36 3.47 -9.77 1.66
N ALA A 37 3.59 -9.17 2.85
CA ALA A 37 3.24 -7.77 3.13
C ALA A 37 3.90 -6.82 2.12
N VAL A 38 5.16 -7.10 1.86
CA VAL A 38 6.08 -6.31 1.04
C VAL A 38 5.88 -6.64 -0.44
N ALA A 39 5.63 -7.89 -0.79
CA ALA A 39 5.40 -8.31 -2.17
C ALA A 39 4.19 -7.62 -2.80
N LEU A 40 3.08 -7.49 -2.06
CA LEU A 40 1.87 -6.81 -2.53
C LEU A 40 2.14 -5.33 -2.82
N VAL A 41 2.91 -4.70 -1.95
CA VAL A 41 3.38 -3.33 -2.10
C VAL A 41 4.29 -3.16 -3.31
N SER A 42 5.26 -4.06 -3.52
CA SER A 42 6.15 -4.00 -4.68
C SER A 42 5.40 -4.12 -6.00
N ILE A 43 4.39 -5.00 -6.06
CA ILE A 43 3.49 -5.10 -7.21
C ILE A 43 2.82 -3.76 -7.47
N ALA A 44 2.39 -3.07 -6.42
CA ALA A 44 1.69 -1.81 -6.57
C ALA A 44 2.58 -0.68 -7.12
N LEU A 45 3.82 -0.61 -6.63
CA LEU A 45 4.83 0.32 -7.13
C LEU A 45 5.18 0.05 -8.59
N GLU A 46 5.42 -1.23 -8.92
CA GLU A 46 5.73 -1.67 -10.29
C GLU A 46 4.59 -1.31 -11.25
N ALA A 47 3.34 -1.56 -10.86
CA ALA A 47 2.16 -1.21 -11.65
C ALA A 47 2.05 0.30 -11.90
N THR A 48 2.23 1.10 -10.84
CA THR A 48 2.21 2.57 -10.92
C THR A 48 3.28 3.06 -11.88
N ARG A 49 4.52 2.60 -11.68
CA ARG A 49 5.66 2.96 -12.53
C ARG A 49 5.40 2.60 -13.98
N ASN A 50 4.98 1.38 -14.26
CA ASN A 50 4.73 0.91 -15.63
C ASN A 50 3.64 1.73 -16.32
N HIS A 51 2.58 2.09 -15.60
CA HIS A 51 1.51 2.93 -16.14
C HIS A 51 2.03 4.33 -16.54
N PHE A 52 2.74 5.02 -15.66
CA PHE A 52 3.26 6.36 -15.93
C PHE A 52 4.40 6.37 -16.97
N LEU A 53 5.21 5.31 -17.02
CA LEU A 53 6.21 5.11 -18.08
C LEU A 53 5.55 5.01 -19.46
N GLN A 54 4.43 4.30 -19.58
CA GLN A 54 3.67 4.21 -20.84
C GLN A 54 3.10 5.56 -21.26
N LEU A 55 2.67 6.38 -20.29
CA LEU A 55 2.17 7.74 -20.52
C LEU A 55 3.28 8.77 -20.75
N ARG A 56 4.56 8.39 -20.63
CA ARG A 56 5.72 9.30 -20.65
C ARG A 56 5.61 10.45 -19.64
N GLN A 57 5.04 10.15 -18.48
CA GLN A 57 4.83 11.09 -17.38
C GLN A 57 5.67 10.67 -16.16
N THR A 58 5.93 11.63 -15.27
CA THR A 58 6.58 11.34 -13.99
C THR A 58 5.60 10.61 -13.07
N PRO A 59 5.96 9.46 -12.48
CA PRO A 59 5.09 8.76 -11.55
C PRO A 59 4.85 9.60 -10.27
N PRO A 60 3.70 9.43 -9.61
CA PRO A 60 3.41 10.10 -8.35
C PRO A 60 4.31 9.56 -7.23
N GLU A 61 4.48 10.38 -6.19
CA GLU A 61 5.09 9.98 -4.93
C GLU A 61 4.19 8.95 -4.22
N VAL A 62 4.68 7.72 -4.05
CA VAL A 62 3.89 6.65 -3.41
C VAL A 62 4.23 6.57 -1.92
N SER A 63 3.18 6.62 -1.10
CA SER A 63 3.23 6.39 0.35
C SER A 63 2.54 5.08 0.70
N LEU A 64 3.20 4.26 1.51
CA LEU A 64 2.77 2.91 1.85
C LEU A 64 2.47 2.79 3.34
N LEU A 65 1.27 2.34 3.68
CA LEU A 65 0.83 2.19 5.06
C LEU A 65 0.50 0.71 5.32
N LEU A 66 1.29 0.06 6.16
CA LEU A 66 1.08 -1.34 6.51
C LEU A 66 0.36 -1.41 7.85
N ASN A 67 -0.88 -1.89 7.83
CA ASN A 67 -1.72 -2.06 9.01
C ASN A 67 -1.75 -3.53 9.46
N ASP A 68 -1.66 -3.72 10.77
CA ASP A 68 -2.01 -4.96 11.45
C ASP A 68 -2.36 -4.68 12.92
N LEU A 69 -2.76 -5.70 13.66
CA LEU A 69 -3.01 -5.61 15.09
C LEU A 69 -1.72 -5.22 15.85
N PRO A 70 -1.84 -4.56 17.03
CA PRO A 70 -0.68 -4.15 17.82
C PRO A 70 0.28 -5.28 18.23
N TYR A 71 -0.19 -6.53 18.19
CA TYR A 71 0.58 -7.73 18.52
C TYR A 71 1.44 -8.26 17.36
N ASN A 72 1.31 -7.69 16.17
CA ASN A 72 2.15 -8.04 15.01
C ASN A 72 3.60 -7.58 15.21
N ASP A 73 4.56 -8.29 14.61
CA ASP A 73 5.98 -7.91 14.66
C ASP A 73 6.30 -6.81 13.64
N PHE A 74 5.93 -5.58 13.98
CA PHE A 74 6.25 -4.40 13.18
C PHE A 74 7.76 -4.15 13.03
N ASN A 75 8.63 -4.74 13.87
CA ASN A 75 10.07 -4.59 13.68
C ASN A 75 10.51 -5.28 12.38
N VAL A 76 9.97 -6.46 12.09
CA VAL A 76 10.23 -7.17 10.83
C VAL A 76 9.64 -6.41 9.65
N VAL A 77 8.43 -5.87 9.81
CA VAL A 77 7.75 -5.07 8.78
C VAL A 77 8.57 -3.83 8.40
N VAL A 78 8.99 -3.04 9.39
CA VAL A 78 9.76 -1.81 9.17
C VAL A 78 11.13 -2.12 8.57
N LYS A 79 11.82 -3.17 9.01
CA LYS A 79 13.09 -3.61 8.38
C LYS A 79 12.90 -3.95 6.91
N SER A 80 11.83 -4.68 6.58
CA SER A 80 11.50 -5.03 5.20
C SER A 80 11.13 -3.81 4.36
N GLN A 81 10.42 -2.83 4.94
CA GLN A 81 10.14 -1.54 4.29
C GLN A 81 11.41 -0.74 4.00
N VAL A 82 12.38 -0.72 4.92
CA VAL A 82 13.67 -0.06 4.70
C VAL A 82 14.44 -0.72 3.55
N ALA A 83 14.45 -2.05 3.51
CA ALA A 83 15.07 -2.79 2.41
C ALA A 83 14.43 -2.46 1.05
N LEU A 84 13.09 -2.35 0.98
CA LEU A 84 12.41 -1.94 -0.24
C LEU A 84 12.83 -0.56 -0.75
N ARG A 85 12.98 0.43 0.14
CA ARG A 85 13.39 1.79 -0.25
C ARG A 85 14.79 1.84 -0.84
N GLN A 86 15.68 0.92 -0.45
CA GLN A 86 17.06 0.87 -0.96
C GLN A 86 17.16 0.35 -2.40
N ILE A 87 16.08 -0.22 -2.97
CA ILE A 87 16.08 -0.92 -4.26
C ILE A 87 15.62 -0.01 -5.43
N ASN A 88 15.60 1.33 -5.27
CA ASN A 88 15.34 2.33 -6.33
C ASN A 88 13.88 2.43 -6.86
N GLU A 89 12.89 2.61 -5.98
CA GLU A 89 11.51 2.98 -6.36
C GLU A 89 11.10 4.33 -5.72
N PRO A 90 10.15 5.09 -6.30
CA PRO A 90 9.68 6.39 -5.81
C PRO A 90 8.78 6.24 -4.57
N VAL A 91 9.20 5.42 -3.61
CA VAL A 91 8.58 5.29 -2.29
C VAL A 91 9.07 6.44 -1.43
N VAL A 92 8.24 7.47 -1.30
CA VAL A 92 8.57 8.65 -0.50
C VAL A 92 8.38 8.38 0.98
N ALA A 93 7.38 7.58 1.33
CA ALA A 93 7.11 7.21 2.72
C ALA A 93 6.60 5.78 2.85
N ALA A 94 7.04 5.09 3.89
CA ALA A 94 6.50 3.81 4.34
C ALA A 94 6.27 3.92 5.85
N GLY A 95 5.07 3.55 6.29
CA GLY A 95 4.63 3.64 7.67
C GLY A 95 3.99 2.35 8.13
N ALA A 96 3.95 2.18 9.45
CA ALA A 96 3.22 1.14 10.14
C ALA A 96 2.01 1.77 10.85
N VAL A 97 0.86 1.13 10.76
CA VAL A 97 -0.39 1.60 11.37
C VAL A 97 -0.93 0.50 12.28
N PRO A 98 -0.52 0.46 13.56
CA PRO A 98 -1.02 -0.55 14.50
C PRO A 98 -2.49 -0.27 14.84
N GLY A 99 -3.33 -1.29 14.78
CA GLY A 99 -4.74 -1.21 15.16
C GLY A 99 -5.64 -2.18 14.39
N SER A 100 -6.85 -2.36 14.88
CA SER A 100 -7.87 -3.15 14.20
C SER A 100 -8.41 -2.39 12.98
N PHE A 101 -8.39 -3.01 11.80
CA PHE A 101 -9.04 -2.45 10.60
C PHE A 101 -10.58 -2.49 10.66
N TYR A 102 -11.16 -3.08 11.71
CA TYR A 102 -12.59 -2.93 12.01
C TYR A 102 -12.93 -1.61 12.69
N GLU A 103 -11.92 -0.79 13.01
CA GLU A 103 -12.06 0.55 13.57
C GLU A 103 -11.50 1.61 12.61
N ARG A 104 -11.66 2.89 12.95
CA ARG A 104 -11.11 3.98 12.14
C ARG A 104 -9.59 4.05 12.33
N LEU A 105 -8.85 3.76 11.26
CA LEU A 105 -7.38 3.86 11.22
C LEU A 105 -6.86 5.13 10.52
N PHE A 106 -7.63 5.68 9.58
CA PHE A 106 -7.19 6.77 8.71
C PHE A 106 -8.14 7.97 8.75
N PRO A 107 -7.62 9.20 8.56
CA PRO A 107 -8.44 10.37 8.28
C PRO A 107 -9.32 10.18 7.03
N SER A 108 -10.43 10.92 6.97
CA SER A 108 -11.28 10.90 5.78
C SER A 108 -10.54 11.47 4.57
N GLY A 109 -10.58 10.78 3.43
CA GLY A 109 -9.97 11.23 2.17
C GLY A 109 -8.45 11.13 2.11
N SER A 110 -7.78 10.41 3.03
CA SER A 110 -6.31 10.33 3.06
C SER A 110 -5.70 9.13 2.35
N VAL A 111 -6.49 8.11 1.99
CA VAL A 111 -6.02 6.87 1.36
C VAL A 111 -6.69 6.71 0.00
N HIS A 112 -5.91 6.39 -1.02
CA HIS A 112 -6.36 6.28 -2.41
C HIS A 112 -6.70 4.83 -2.77
N LEU A 113 -5.97 3.87 -2.18
CA LEU A 113 -6.20 2.45 -2.42
C LEU A 113 -6.03 1.66 -1.11
N PHE A 114 -7.03 0.83 -0.81
CA PHE A 114 -6.95 -0.18 0.23
C PHE A 114 -6.77 -1.57 -0.38
N SER A 115 -5.87 -2.33 0.22
CA SER A 115 -5.67 -3.76 -0.04
C SER A 115 -5.91 -4.54 1.23
N SER A 116 -6.47 -5.74 1.10
CA SER A 116 -6.46 -6.74 2.16
C SER A 116 -6.42 -8.12 1.52
N SER A 117 -5.47 -8.95 1.95
CA SER A 117 -5.30 -10.30 1.43
C SER A 117 -5.31 -11.29 2.58
N ASN A 118 -6.34 -12.12 2.64
CA ASN A 118 -6.48 -13.18 3.64
C ASN A 118 -6.59 -12.69 5.10
N SER A 119 -7.17 -11.49 5.31
CA SER A 119 -7.32 -10.90 6.65
C SER A 119 -8.79 -10.66 7.03
N LEU A 120 -9.68 -10.39 6.06
CA LEU A 120 -11.10 -10.12 6.29
C LEU A 120 -11.92 -11.30 6.83
N HIS A 121 -11.39 -12.52 6.79
CA HIS A 121 -12.09 -13.70 7.34
C HIS A 121 -12.01 -13.79 8.87
N TRP A 122 -11.14 -12.99 9.51
CA TRP A 122 -11.01 -12.95 10.96
C TRP A 122 -12.08 -12.08 11.59
N LEU A 123 -12.98 -12.65 12.40
CA LEU A 123 -14.00 -11.88 13.10
C LEU A 123 -13.39 -10.98 14.17
N SER A 124 -14.02 -9.82 14.42
CA SER A 124 -13.57 -8.89 15.46
C SER A 124 -13.75 -9.42 16.87
N LYS A 125 -14.70 -10.34 17.06
CA LYS A 125 -15.03 -11.03 18.31
C LYS A 125 -15.48 -12.45 17.98
N VAL A 126 -15.25 -13.37 18.90
CA VAL A 126 -15.81 -14.73 18.91
C VAL A 126 -17.06 -14.75 19.76
#